data_AF-A0A9D9EKD8-F1
#
_entry.id   AF-A0A9D9EKD8-F1
#
_cell.length_a   1.000
_cell.length_b   1.000
_cell.length_c   1.000
_cell.angle_alpha   90.00
_cell.angle_beta   90.00
_cell.angle_gamma   90.00
#
_symmetry.space_group_name_H-M   'P 1'
#
loop_
_entity.id
_entity.type
_entity.pdbx_description
1 polymer ?
#
loop_
_entity_poly.entity_id
_entity_poly.type
_entity_poly.pdbx_seq_one_letter_code
_entity_poly.pdbx_strand_id
1 'polypeptide(L)'
;MLEDIWTDIRTLISIYEKTKREYEEVSEQLRRSEDAAVRYREQIYELEKQVDSLKLRNAFLATSGDEEAKEKVDRLIREIDKCIAMLEK
;
A
#
# COMPACT_ATOMS: atom_id res chain seq x y z
N MET A 1 -4.87 -23.53 54.69
CA MET A 1 -3.84 -24.27 53.92
C MET A 1 -4.36 -24.76 52.57
N LEU A 2 -5.39 -25.63 52.49
CA LEU A 2 -5.94 -26.04 51.17
C LEU A 2 -6.81 -24.94 50.52
N GLU A 3 -7.58 -24.19 51.31
CA GLU A 3 -8.42 -23.09 50.79
C GLU A 3 -7.61 -21.92 50.21
N ASP A 4 -6.45 -21.63 50.79
CA ASP A 4 -5.56 -20.57 50.30
C ASP A 4 -5.01 -20.93 48.91
N ILE A 5 -4.58 -22.18 48.74
CA ILE A 5 -4.10 -22.72 47.45
C ILE A 5 -5.21 -22.66 46.38
N TRP A 6 -6.45 -22.98 46.73
CA TRP A 6 -7.58 -22.88 45.80
C TRP A 6 -7.87 -21.44 45.38
N THR A 7 -7.68 -20.49 46.29
CA THR A 7 -7.83 -19.05 46.02
C THR A 7 -6.72 -18.55 45.10
N ASP A 8 -5.48 -18.96 45.35
CA ASP A 8 -4.32 -18.61 44.52
C ASP A 8 -4.46 -19.18 43.10
N ILE A 9 -4.90 -20.43 42.97
CA ILE A 9 -5.16 -21.06 41.66
C ILE A 9 -6.26 -20.31 40.91
N ARG A 10 -7.38 -19.96 41.56
CA ARG A 10 -8.44 -19.17 40.91
C ARG A 10 -7.94 -17.80 40.44
N THR A 11 -7.12 -17.15 41.26
CA THR A 11 -6.56 -15.84 40.95
C THR A 11 -5.61 -15.94 39.75
N LEU A 12 -4.75 -16.96 39.72
CA LEU A 12 -3.85 -17.23 38.62
C LEU A 12 -4.61 -17.49 37.30
N ILE A 13 -5.67 -18.30 37.34
CA ILE A 13 -6.52 -18.57 36.17
C ILE A 13 -7.17 -17.28 35.68
N SER A 14 -7.72 -16.46 36.58
CA SER A 14 -8.36 -15.20 36.21
C SER A 14 -7.38 -14.23 35.53
N ILE A 15 -6.17 -14.11 36.07
CA ILE A 15 -5.11 -13.28 35.46
C ILE A 15 -4.72 -13.84 34.10
N TYR A 16 -4.51 -15.15 33.98
CA TYR A 16 -4.15 -15.79 32.72
C TYR A 16 -5.21 -15.55 31.65
N GLU A 17 -6.48 -15.76 31.97
CA GLU A 17 -7.58 -15.52 31.03
C GLU A 17 -7.69 -14.06 30.62
N LYS A 18 -7.47 -13.13 31.56
CA LYS A 18 -7.46 -11.69 31.26
C LYS A 18 -6.32 -11.36 30.30
N THR A 19 -5.09 -11.77 30.61
CA THR A 19 -3.92 -11.53 29.76
C THR A 19 -4.08 -12.16 28.38
N LYS A 20 -4.66 -13.36 28.31
CA LYS A 20 -4.94 -14.04 27.04
C LYS A 20 -5.93 -13.24 26.18
N ARG A 21 -7.02 -12.75 26.77
CA ARG A 21 -7.99 -11.89 26.07
C ARG A 21 -7.36 -10.60 25.57
N GLU A 22 -6.57 -9.93 26.41
CA GLU A 22 -5.87 -8.70 26.04
C GLU A 22 -4.87 -8.95 24.90
N TYR A 23 -4.14 -10.06 24.94
CA TYR A 23 -3.24 -10.45 23.86
C TYR A 23 -3.98 -10.71 22.54
N GLU A 24 -5.10 -11.45 22.58
CA GLU A 24 -5.92 -11.72 21.40
C GLU A 24 -6.48 -10.43 20.80
N GLU A 25 -6.95 -9.49 21.64
CA GLU A 25 -7.47 -8.20 21.20
C GLU A 25 -6.37 -7.33 20.55
N VAL A 26 -5.22 -7.20 21.20
CA VAL A 26 -4.09 -6.41 20.66
C VAL A 26 -3.57 -7.03 19.37
N SER A 27 -3.50 -8.36 19.29
CA SER A 27 -3.07 -9.08 18.08
C SER A 27 -4.02 -8.84 16.91
N GLU A 28 -5.33 -8.87 17.15
CA GLU A 28 -6.33 -8.57 16.12
C GLU A 28 -6.29 -7.09 15.69
N GLN A 29 -6.08 -6.16 16.63
CA GLN A 29 -5.89 -4.74 16.30
C GLN A 29 -4.63 -4.51 15.46
N LEU A 30 -3.53 -5.18 15.79
CA LEU A 30 -2.28 -5.12 15.04
C LEU A 30 -2.51 -5.61 13.60
N ARG A 31 -3.13 -6.79 13.44
CA ARG A 31 -3.43 -7.34 12.11
C ARG A 31 -4.27 -6.38 11.26
N ARG A 32 -5.30 -5.77 11.85
CA ARG A 32 -6.13 -4.78 11.15
C ARG A 32 -5.35 -3.54 10.74
N SER A 33 -4.45 -3.07 11.61
CA SER A 33 -3.59 -1.92 11.32
C SER A 33 -2.60 -2.23 10.19
N GLU A 34 -2.03 -3.43 10.16
CA GLU A 34 -1.14 -3.89 9.10
C GLU A 34 -1.86 -3.98 7.76
N ASP A 35 -3.06 -4.59 7.73
CA ASP A 35 -3.90 -4.66 6.54
C ASP A 35 -4.28 -3.26 6.02
N ALA A 36 -4.61 -2.34 6.91
CA ALA A 36 -4.91 -0.95 6.54
C ALA A 36 -3.67 -0.23 5.97
N ALA A 37 -2.50 -0.44 6.57
CA ALA A 37 -1.25 0.16 6.09
C ALA A 37 -0.89 -0.32 4.67
N VAL A 38 -1.08 -1.62 4.38
CA VAL A 38 -0.90 -2.15 3.02
C VAL A 38 -1.85 -1.47 2.03
N ARG A 39 -3.14 -1.38 2.36
CA ARG A 39 -4.15 -0.73 1.49
C ARG A 39 -3.84 0.74 1.25
N TYR A 40 -3.45 1.49 2.28
CA TYR A 40 -3.09 2.90 2.11
C TYR A 40 -1.85 3.07 1.25
N ARG A 41 -0.86 2.17 1.37
CA ARG A 41 0.33 2.19 0.53
C ARG A 41 -0.01 1.93 -0.95
N GLU A 42 -0.91 0.99 -1.22
CA GLU A 42 -1.41 0.74 -2.59
C GLU A 42 -2.16 1.96 -3.15
N GLN A 43 -3.01 2.59 -2.34
CA GLN A 43 -3.72 3.81 -2.74
C GLN A 43 -2.78 4.98 -3.02
N ILE A 44 -1.75 5.17 -2.18
CA ILE A 44 -0.72 6.19 -2.40
C ILE A 44 -0.02 5.94 -3.73
N TYR A 45 0.42 4.71 -3.99
CA TYR A 45 1.10 4.37 -5.25
C TYR A 45 0.22 4.65 -6.47
N GLU A 46 -1.07 4.30 -6.42
CA GLU A 46 -1.99 4.56 -7.52
C GLU A 46 -2.24 6.07 -7.71
N LEU A 47 -2.36 6.83 -6.62
CA LEU A 47 -2.49 8.29 -6.69
C LEU A 47 -1.23 8.97 -7.23
N GLU A 48 -0.04 8.51 -6.84
CA GLU A 48 1.24 9.00 -7.37
C GLU A 48 1.30 8.79 -8.89
N LYS A 49 0.92 7.61 -9.36
CA LYS A 49 0.84 7.29 -10.79
C LYS A 49 -0.15 8.21 -11.53
N GLN A 50 -1.32 8.47 -10.95
CA GLN A 50 -2.29 9.39 -11.52
C GLN A 50 -1.76 10.83 -11.58
N VAL A 51 -1.10 11.29 -10.51
CA VAL A 51 -0.46 12.61 -10.46
C VAL A 51 0.62 12.74 -11.54
N ASP A 52 1.46 11.72 -11.71
CA ASP A 52 2.51 11.75 -12.73
C ASP A 52 1.93 11.74 -14.15
N SER A 53 0.86 10.97 -14.39
CA SER A 53 0.12 11.02 -15.65
C SER A 53 -0.44 12.41 -15.94
N LEU A 54 -1.02 13.08 -14.94
CA LEU A 54 -1.55 14.43 -15.07
C LEU A 54 -0.45 15.46 -15.31
N LYS A 55 0.68 15.37 -14.60
CA LYS A 55 1.84 16.24 -14.80
C LYS A 55 2.39 16.09 -16.21
N LEU A 56 2.53 14.86 -16.69
CA LEU A 56 2.98 14.57 -18.05
C LEU A 56 2.04 15.22 -19.07
N ARG A 57 0.73 14.99 -18.94
CA ARG A 57 -0.29 15.61 -19.81
C ARG A 57 -0.21 17.13 -19.79
N ASN A 58 -0.08 17.74 -18.61
CA ASN A 58 0.01 19.19 -18.47
C ASN A 58 1.32 19.74 -19.06
N ALA A 59 2.44 19.04 -18.92
CA ALA A 59 3.71 19.44 -19.54
C ALA A 59 3.61 19.42 -21.08
N PHE A 60 2.93 18.42 -21.66
CA PHE A 60 2.68 18.37 -23.10
C PHE A 60 1.75 19.51 -23.58
N LEU A 61 0.69 19.81 -22.83
CA LEU A 61 -0.24 20.92 -23.15
C LEU A 61 0.41 22.30 -22.98
N ALA A 62 1.33 22.45 -22.01
CA ALA A 62 2.00 23.73 -21.74
C ALA A 62 3.15 24.03 -22.72
N THR A 63 3.72 23.01 -23.37
CA THR A 63 4.92 23.16 -24.23
C THR A 63 4.64 23.18 -25.72
N SER A 64 3.38 22.99 -26.15
CA SER A 64 3.08 22.88 -27.58
C SER A 64 1.62 23.20 -27.87
N GLY A 65 1.37 24.00 -28.91
CA GLY A 65 0.06 24.00 -29.57
C GLY A 65 -0.29 22.57 -30.00
N ASP A 66 -1.58 22.24 -30.01
CA ASP A 66 -2.12 20.87 -30.12
C ASP A 66 -1.50 19.99 -31.24
N GLU A 67 -0.97 20.61 -32.30
CA GLU A 67 -0.24 19.97 -33.41
C GLU A 67 1.21 19.55 -33.07
N GLU A 68 2.00 20.41 -32.42
CA GLU A 68 3.39 20.09 -32.04
C GLU A 68 3.45 18.99 -30.97
N ALA A 69 2.46 18.96 -30.08
CA ALA A 69 2.33 17.94 -29.04
C ALA A 69 2.11 16.56 -29.68
N LYS A 70 1.21 16.49 -30.68
CA LYS A 70 0.93 15.29 -31.46
C LYS A 70 2.17 14.76 -32.18
N GLU A 71 2.92 15.63 -32.86
CA GLU A 71 4.14 15.21 -33.55
C GLU A 71 5.24 14.72 -32.61
N LYS A 72 5.34 15.27 -31.39
CA LYS A 72 6.27 14.78 -30.37
C LYS A 72 5.86 13.41 -29.83
N VAL A 73 4.56 13.20 -29.59
CA VAL A 73 4.03 11.89 -29.17
C VAL A 73 4.28 10.83 -30.25
N ASP A 74 4.00 11.14 -31.51
CA ASP A 74 4.26 10.21 -32.63
C ASP A 74 5.75 9.86 -32.78
N ARG A 75 6.64 10.82 -32.53
CA ARG A 75 8.10 10.56 -32.50
C ARG A 75 8.50 9.65 -31.35
N LEU A 76 7.99 9.91 -30.14
CA LEU A 76 8.27 9.09 -28.96
C LEU A 76 7.75 7.65 -29.12
N ILE A 77 6.55 7.47 -29.69
CA ILE A 77 5.98 6.14 -29.98
C ILE A 77 6.89 5.37 -30.95
N ARG A 78 7.38 6.02 -32.03
CA ARG A 78 8.31 5.38 -32.99
C ARG A 78 9.65 5.00 -32.37
N GLU A 79 10.13 5.76 -31.39
CA GLU A 79 11.36 5.42 -30.66
C GLU A 79 11.14 4.24 -29.71
N ILE A 80 9.99 4.19 -29.02
CA ILE A 80 9.60 3.05 -28.18
C ILE A 80 9.50 1.78 -29.04
N ASP A 81 8.84 1.83 -30.19
CA ASP A 81 8.75 0.69 -31.12
C ASP A 81 10.12 0.22 -31.59
N LYS A 82 11.06 1.14 -31.88
CA LYS A 82 12.44 0.79 -32.22
C LYS A 82 13.15 0.09 -31.06
N CYS A 83 12.97 0.56 -29.83
CA CYS A 83 13.56 -0.06 -28.65
C CYS A 83 12.97 -1.45 -28.38
N ILE A 84 11.65 -1.63 -28.53
CA ILE A 84 10.99 -2.94 -28.40
C ILE A 84 11.51 -3.91 -29.47
N ALA A 85 11.62 -3.48 -30.73
CA ALA A 85 12.16 -4.30 -31.82
C ALA A 85 13.64 -4.69 -31.62
N MET A 86 14.41 -3.88 -30.89
CA MET A 86 15.79 -4.22 -30.50
C MET A 86 15.85 -5.22 -29.33
N LEU A 87 14.80 -5.31 -28.51
CA LEU A 87 14.70 -6.24 -27.38
C LEU A 87 14.15 -7.61 -27.78
N GLU A 88 13.40 -7.71 -28.87
CA GLU A 88 12.85 -8.97 -29.41
C GLU A 88 13.83 -9.73 -30.33
N LYS A 89 15.11 -9.33 -30.37
CA LYS A 89 16.16 -9.96 -31.18
C LYS A 89 17.32 -10.44 -30.32
#